data_AF-A0AAD3H1G8-F1
#
_entry.id   AF-A0AAD3H1G8-F1
#
_cell.length_a   1.000
_cell.length_b   1.000
_cell.length_c   1.000
_cell.angle_alpha   90.00
_cell.angle_beta   90.00
_cell.angle_gamma   90.00
#
_symmetry.space_group_name_H-M   'P 1'
#
loop_
_entity.id
_entity.type
_entity.pdbx_description
1 polymer ?
#
loop_
_entity_poly.entity_id
_entity_poly.type
_entity_poly.pdbx_seq_one_letter_code
_entity_poly.pdbx_strand_id
1 'polypeptide(L)'
;MRIANVDGLVTLFYDGSELYDKDLYYEWIEEKRRKKGNEQDMQVSPACRDFVYERWSWQQVIVLDGVKEIPIRTFLSCKNIKRVIFSDSVICIKSCAFMYCRSLAYIKWSINLKIIRESAFAACNLYSVFLPRSCKMLRSRAFV
;
A
#
# COMPACT_ATOMS: atom_id res chain seq x y z
N MET A 1 3.39 0.41 12.82
CA MET A 1 3.80 1.29 11.70
C MET A 1 4.64 2.46 12.22
N ARG A 2 5.83 2.68 11.62
CA ARG A 2 6.74 3.78 11.99
C ARG A 2 7.14 4.61 10.77
N ILE A 3 7.45 5.87 11.00
CA ILE A 3 7.77 6.88 10.01
C ILE A 3 9.20 7.36 10.24
N ALA A 4 10.00 7.46 9.18
CA ALA A 4 11.26 8.19 9.24
C ALA A 4 11.50 9.01 7.97
N ASN A 5 12.16 10.15 8.13
CA ASN A 5 12.75 10.89 7.04
C ASN A 5 14.25 10.57 7.02
N VAL A 6 14.69 9.81 6.02
CA VAL A 6 16.10 9.45 5.83
C VAL A 6 16.50 10.02 4.48
N ASP A 7 17.53 10.86 4.43
CA ASP A 7 18.06 11.49 3.21
C ASP A 7 17.04 12.33 2.40
N GLY A 8 16.08 12.97 3.08
CA GLY A 8 15.01 13.74 2.43
C GLY A 8 13.92 12.86 1.78
N LEU A 9 14.00 11.53 1.98
CA LEU A 9 13.00 10.56 1.56
C LEU A 9 12.13 10.17 2.75
N VAL A 10 10.85 10.45 2.62
CA VAL A 10 9.84 10.00 3.57
C VAL A 10 9.64 8.48 3.38
N THR A 11 10.05 7.70 4.38
CA THR A 11 10.11 6.23 4.36
C THR A 11 9.19 5.63 5.43
N LEU A 12 8.43 4.62 5.02
CA LEU A 12 7.44 3.94 5.84
C LEU A 12 7.92 2.56 6.23
N PHE A 13 7.92 2.25 7.53
CA PHE A 13 8.23 0.91 8.03
C PHE A 13 6.96 0.15 8.39
N TYR A 14 6.76 -0.98 7.72
CA TYR A 14 5.67 -1.92 8.01
C TYR A 14 6.22 -3.11 8.79
N ASP A 15 5.77 -3.20 10.04
CA ASP A 15 6.13 -4.20 11.04
C ASP A 15 5.07 -5.32 11.17
N GLY A 16 4.04 -5.30 10.31
CA GLY A 16 2.93 -6.25 10.41
C GLY A 16 1.80 -5.80 11.34
N SER A 17 1.93 -4.68 12.06
CA SER A 17 0.80 -4.09 12.79
C SER A 17 -0.30 -3.71 11.80
N GLU A 18 -1.57 -3.93 12.13
CA GLU A 18 -2.68 -3.60 11.24
C GLU A 18 -2.59 -2.17 10.71
N LEU A 19 -2.56 -2.04 9.39
CA LEU A 19 -2.88 -0.80 8.67
C LEU A 19 -4.40 -0.68 8.47
N TYR A 20 -5.18 -1.57 9.11
CA TYR A 20 -6.63 -1.60 9.03
C TYR A 20 -7.22 -0.56 9.97
N ASP A 21 -7.34 0.67 9.48
CA ASP A 21 -8.45 1.50 9.92
C ASP A 21 -9.67 1.12 9.07
N LYS A 22 -10.41 0.10 9.53
CA LYS A 22 -11.68 -0.30 8.91
C LYS A 22 -12.73 0.80 9.05
N ASP A 23 -12.55 1.75 9.95
CA ASP A 23 -13.52 2.81 10.21
C ASP A 23 -13.40 3.88 9.11
N LEU A 24 -12.19 4.32 8.77
CA LEU A 24 -11.98 5.40 7.79
C LEU A 24 -12.37 5.07 6.33
N TYR A 25 -12.21 3.84 5.85
CA TYR A 25 -12.58 3.51 4.45
C TYR A 25 -14.09 3.34 4.27
N TYR A 26 -14.77 2.70 5.23
CA TYR A 26 -16.22 2.54 5.15
C TYR A 26 -16.93 3.85 5.48
N GLU A 27 -16.44 4.63 6.46
CA GLU A 27 -16.95 5.98 6.71
C GLU A 27 -16.75 6.90 5.50
N TRP A 28 -15.60 6.85 4.81
CA TRP A 28 -15.42 7.63 3.58
C TRP A 28 -16.38 7.21 2.45
N ILE A 29 -16.61 5.90 2.26
CA ILE A 29 -17.56 5.38 1.25
C ILE A 29 -19.01 5.75 1.63
N GLU A 30 -19.38 5.62 2.89
CA GLU A 30 -20.72 5.96 3.36
C GLU A 30 -20.97 7.47 3.37
N GLU A 31 -19.96 8.27 3.73
CA GLU A 31 -20.05 9.72 3.70
C GLU A 31 -20.14 10.26 2.26
N LYS A 32 -19.37 9.69 1.31
CA LYS A 32 -19.50 10.00 -0.12
C LYS A 32 -20.82 9.53 -0.73
N ARG A 33 -21.40 8.43 -0.24
CA ARG A 33 -22.74 7.97 -0.67
C ARG A 33 -23.85 8.84 -0.09
N ARG A 34 -23.68 9.33 1.15
CA ARG A 34 -24.64 10.18 1.87
C ARG A 34 -24.65 11.62 1.35
N LYS A 35 -23.50 12.16 0.96
CA LYS A 35 -23.36 13.51 0.41
C LYS A 35 -23.22 13.43 -1.12
N LYS A 36 -24.35 13.32 -1.83
CA LYS A 36 -24.41 13.68 -3.27
C LYS A 36 -24.17 15.18 -3.39
N GLY A 37 -22.92 15.64 -3.43
CA GLY A 37 -22.64 17.08 -3.48
C GLY A 37 -21.16 17.38 -3.68
N ASN A 38 -20.90 18.44 -4.45
CA ASN A 38 -19.59 18.87 -4.94
C ASN A 38 -18.53 19.04 -3.84
N GLU A 39 -17.26 18.91 -4.25
CA GLU A 39 -16.07 18.81 -3.40
C GLU A 39 -15.79 19.97 -2.41
N GLN A 40 -16.60 21.04 -2.41
CA GLN A 40 -16.27 22.29 -1.71
C GLN A 40 -16.89 22.47 -0.32
N ASP A 41 -17.88 21.67 0.09
CA ASP A 41 -18.66 21.96 1.33
C ASP A 41 -18.41 21.02 2.52
N MET A 42 -17.35 20.20 2.50
CA MET A 42 -17.07 19.27 3.60
C MET A 42 -16.21 19.92 4.68
N GLN A 43 -16.83 20.57 5.68
CA GLN A 43 -16.15 20.92 6.92
C GLN A 43 -15.99 19.68 7.82
N VAL A 44 -14.75 19.30 8.10
CA VAL A 44 -14.38 18.14 8.94
C VAL A 44 -13.83 18.65 10.29
N SER A 45 -14.21 17.97 11.37
CA SER A 45 -13.83 18.22 12.78
C SER A 45 -12.33 18.51 12.99
N PRO A 46 -11.95 19.47 13.87
CA PRO A 46 -10.56 19.79 14.19
C PRO A 46 -9.74 18.60 14.74
N ALA A 47 -10.38 17.61 15.37
CA ALA A 47 -9.69 16.41 15.84
C ALA A 47 -9.26 15.46 14.70
N CYS A 48 -9.87 15.60 13.52
CA CYS A 48 -9.39 14.94 12.30
C CYS A 48 -8.24 15.71 11.66
N ARG A 49 -8.00 16.98 12.05
CA ARG A 49 -7.09 17.90 11.34
C ARG A 49 -5.61 17.52 11.47
N ASP A 50 -5.23 16.76 12.48
CA ASP A 50 -3.86 16.24 12.61
C ASP A 50 -3.61 14.98 11.75
N PHE A 51 -4.67 14.35 11.25
CA PHE A 51 -4.61 13.25 10.27
C PHE A 51 -5.18 13.63 8.89
N VAL A 52 -5.51 14.91 8.66
CA VAL A 52 -5.79 15.43 7.32
C VAL A 52 -4.47 15.45 6.57
N TYR A 53 -4.22 14.38 5.83
CA TYR A 53 -3.68 14.39 4.46
C TYR A 53 -2.69 15.51 4.12
N GLU A 54 -1.71 15.80 4.98
CA GLU A 54 -0.58 16.64 4.60
C GLU A 54 0.29 15.87 3.62
N ARG A 55 -0.22 15.63 2.41
CA ARG A 55 0.48 15.10 1.24
C ARG A 55 1.59 14.15 1.65
N TRP A 56 1.25 13.09 2.38
CA TRP A 56 2.31 12.28 2.95
C TRP A 56 3.10 11.70 1.76
N SER A 57 4.32 12.19 1.58
CA SER A 57 5.10 12.03 0.35
C SER A 57 5.93 10.75 0.44
N TRP A 58 5.34 9.68 0.97
CA TRP A 58 6.02 8.39 1.10
C TRP A 58 6.45 7.94 -0.26
N GLN A 59 7.76 7.92 -0.47
CA GLN A 59 8.33 7.42 -1.72
C GLN A 59 8.75 5.97 -1.55
N GLN A 60 8.87 5.49 -0.31
CA GLN A 60 9.42 4.17 0.00
C GLN A 60 8.66 3.46 1.12
N VAL A 61 8.42 2.17 0.91
CA VAL A 61 7.98 1.23 1.94
C VAL A 61 9.07 0.20 2.20
N ILE A 62 9.41 0.00 3.47
CA ILE A 62 10.26 -1.08 3.94
C ILE A 62 9.39 -2.00 4.79
N VAL A 63 9.31 -3.27 4.39
CA VAL A 63 8.67 -4.33 5.19
C VAL A 63 9.75 -5.00 6.01
N LEU A 64 9.57 -5.04 7.33
CA LEU A 64 10.56 -5.55 8.28
C LEU A 64 10.56 -7.07 8.35
N ASP A 65 11.64 -7.62 8.91
CA ASP A 65 11.72 -9.04 9.24
C ASP A 65 10.60 -9.46 10.20
N GLY A 66 10.14 -10.70 10.06
CA GLY A 66 9.05 -11.27 10.84
C GLY A 66 7.68 -11.15 10.17
N VAL A 67 7.50 -10.21 9.23
CA VAL A 67 6.27 -10.09 8.45
C VAL A 67 6.20 -11.24 7.44
N LYS A 68 5.23 -12.14 7.63
CA LYS A 68 5.01 -13.30 6.73
C LYS A 68 4.09 -12.99 5.56
N GLU A 69 3.11 -12.11 5.77
CA GLU A 69 2.11 -11.79 4.77
C GLU A 69 1.87 -10.28 4.69
N ILE A 70 1.67 -9.76 3.48
CA ILE A 70 1.12 -8.42 3.28
C ILE A 70 -0.41 -8.56 3.20
N PRO A 71 -1.17 -7.93 4.11
CA PRO A 71 -2.62 -8.08 4.14
C PRO A 71 -3.36 -7.50 2.92
N ILE A 72 -4.66 -7.76 2.88
CA ILE A 72 -5.54 -7.31 1.80
C ILE A 72 -5.61 -5.78 1.84
N ARG A 73 -5.36 -5.12 0.70
CA ARG A 73 -5.52 -3.67 0.51
C ARG A 73 -4.65 -2.76 1.41
N THR A 74 -3.59 -3.30 2.01
CA THR A 74 -2.70 -2.59 2.95
C THR A 74 -2.16 -1.25 2.42
N PHE A 75 -1.77 -1.18 1.15
CA PHE A 75 -1.26 0.02 0.48
C PHE A 75 -2.12 0.41 -0.73
N LEU A 76 -3.43 0.15 -0.66
CA LEU A 76 -4.36 0.49 -1.74
C LEU A 76 -4.34 2.00 -2.01
N SER A 77 -4.17 2.39 -3.28
CA SER A 77 -4.17 3.78 -3.76
C SER A 77 -3.09 4.68 -3.17
N CYS A 78 -2.00 4.11 -2.65
CA CYS A 78 -0.84 4.88 -2.22
C CYS A 78 -0.03 5.40 -3.43
N LYS A 79 -0.53 6.47 -4.05
CA LYS A 79 -0.02 7.02 -5.32
C LYS A 79 1.40 7.56 -5.27
N ASN A 80 1.94 7.87 -4.08
CA ASN A 80 3.28 8.45 -3.93
C ASN A 80 4.39 7.40 -3.79
N ILE A 81 4.05 6.15 -3.46
CA ILE A 81 5.04 5.10 -3.25
C ILE A 81 5.75 4.83 -4.57
N LYS A 82 7.06 5.06 -4.59
CA LYS A 82 7.94 4.78 -5.73
C LYS A 82 8.68 3.47 -5.60
N ARG A 83 8.98 3.06 -4.36
CA ARG A 83 9.81 1.91 -4.04
C ARG A 83 9.20 1.07 -2.92
N VAL A 84 9.21 -0.25 -3.08
CA VAL A 84 8.86 -1.19 -2.02
C VAL A 84 10.01 -2.17 -1.81
N ILE A 85 10.40 -2.36 -0.56
CA ILE A 85 11.48 -3.25 -0.15
C ILE A 85 10.89 -4.29 0.80
N PHE A 86 10.77 -5.54 0.34
CA PHE A 86 10.35 -6.66 1.18
C PHE A 86 11.55 -7.30 1.87
N SER A 87 11.40 -7.61 3.16
CA SER A 87 12.27 -8.53 3.88
C SER A 87 12.10 -9.97 3.38
N ASP A 88 13.10 -10.81 3.63
CA ASP A 88 13.09 -12.21 3.20
C ASP A 88 12.08 -13.07 3.98
N SER A 89 11.46 -12.53 5.04
CA SER A 89 10.40 -13.23 5.76
C SER A 89 9.05 -13.24 5.02
N VAL A 90 8.84 -12.37 4.02
CA VAL A 90 7.55 -12.24 3.32
C VAL A 90 7.34 -13.42 2.38
N ILE A 91 6.23 -14.14 2.57
CA ILE A 91 5.86 -15.34 1.81
C ILE A 91 4.67 -15.09 0.88
N CYS A 92 3.73 -14.23 1.29
CA CYS A 92 2.47 -14.02 0.60
C CYS A 92 2.11 -12.53 0.51
N ILE A 93 1.67 -12.09 -0.67
CA ILE A 93 1.08 -10.77 -0.88
C ILE A 93 -0.41 -10.98 -1.21
N LYS A 94 -1.29 -10.49 -0.35
CA LYS A 94 -2.73 -10.69 -0.49
C LYS A 94 -3.37 -9.76 -1.53
N SER A 95 -4.65 -10.01 -1.82
CA SER A 95 -5.37 -9.37 -2.91
C SER A 95 -5.40 -7.85 -2.75
N CYS A 96 -5.21 -7.14 -3.85
CA CYS A 96 -5.24 -5.68 -3.93
C CYS A 96 -4.25 -4.95 -2.99
N ALA A 97 -3.22 -5.62 -2.46
CA ALA A 97 -2.31 -5.06 -1.45
C ALA A 97 -1.67 -3.73 -1.88
N PHE A 98 -1.33 -3.56 -3.16
CA PHE A 98 -0.71 -2.36 -3.75
C PHE A 98 -1.50 -1.84 -4.96
N MET A 99 -2.80 -2.16 -5.07
CA MET A 99 -3.59 -1.73 -6.21
C MET A 99 -3.64 -0.19 -6.29
N TYR A 100 -3.56 0.38 -7.50
CA TYR A 100 -3.48 1.83 -7.76
C TYR A 100 -2.25 2.57 -7.18
N CYS A 101 -1.16 1.87 -6.86
CA CYS A 101 0.13 2.49 -6.54
C CYS A 101 0.83 3.00 -7.82
N ARG A 102 0.31 4.08 -8.41
CA ARG A 102 0.70 4.55 -9.75
C ARG A 102 2.15 5.03 -9.88
N SER A 103 2.80 5.47 -8.80
CA SER A 103 4.22 5.87 -8.87
C SER A 103 5.18 4.71 -8.62
N LEU A 104 4.68 3.50 -8.33
CA LEU A 104 5.52 2.36 -7.95
C LEU A 104 6.34 1.91 -9.16
N ALA A 105 7.64 2.15 -9.09
CA ALA A 105 8.59 1.86 -10.16
C ALA A 105 9.61 0.78 -9.77
N TYR A 106 9.84 0.57 -8.46
CA TYR A 106 10.83 -0.39 -7.97
C TYR A 106 10.26 -1.29 -6.88
N ILE A 107 10.52 -2.59 -7.00
CA ILE A 107 10.21 -3.58 -5.98
C ILE A 107 11.44 -4.46 -5.75
N LYS A 108 11.96 -4.48 -4.52
CA LYS A 108 12.85 -5.55 -4.04
C LYS A 108 11.98 -6.65 -3.45
N TRP A 109 11.97 -7.80 -4.12
CA TRP A 109 11.22 -8.97 -3.70
C TRP A 109 11.92 -9.73 -2.56
N SER A 110 11.12 -10.35 -1.71
CA SER A 110 11.58 -11.39 -0.77
C SER A 110 12.08 -12.60 -1.56
N ILE A 111 13.23 -13.14 -1.20
CA ILE A 111 13.74 -14.39 -1.79
C ILE A 111 12.85 -15.61 -1.49
N ASN A 112 11.97 -15.50 -0.50
CA ASN A 112 11.05 -16.55 -0.06
C ASN A 112 9.62 -16.31 -0.50
N LEU A 113 9.35 -15.29 -1.33
CA LEU A 113 8.01 -14.99 -1.81
C LEU A 113 7.46 -16.17 -2.61
N LYS A 114 6.29 -16.69 -2.24
CA LYS A 114 5.65 -17.83 -2.91
C LYS A 114 4.39 -17.43 -3.68
N ILE A 115 3.62 -16.48 -3.15
CA ILE A 115 2.25 -16.22 -3.61
C ILE A 115 2.02 -14.72 -3.78
N ILE A 116 1.50 -14.35 -4.96
CA ILE A 116 0.92 -13.03 -5.23
C ILE A 116 -0.55 -13.25 -5.63
N ARG A 117 -1.46 -12.69 -4.83
CA ARG A 117 -2.92 -12.85 -5.00
C ARG A 117 -3.49 -11.88 -6.03
N GLU A 118 -4.78 -12.00 -6.28
CA GLU A 118 -5.49 -11.28 -7.34
C GLU A 118 -5.35 -9.77 -7.19
N SER A 119 -5.07 -9.10 -8.31
CA SER A 119 -4.98 -7.63 -8.40
C SER A 119 -3.99 -6.99 -7.41
N ALA A 120 -3.03 -7.75 -6.86
CA ALA A 120 -2.11 -7.27 -5.83
C ALA A 120 -1.36 -6.01 -6.27
N PHE A 121 -1.00 -5.88 -7.54
CA PHE A 121 -0.35 -4.71 -8.15
C PHE A 121 -1.11 -4.18 -9.37
N ALA A 122 -2.44 -4.37 -9.41
CA ALA A 122 -3.25 -3.83 -10.49
C ALA A 122 -3.22 -2.29 -10.51
N ALA A 123 -3.18 -1.70 -11.71
CA ALA A 123 -3.02 -0.27 -11.97
C ALA A 123 -1.78 0.36 -11.30
N CYS A 124 -0.68 -0.39 -11.25
CA CYS A 124 0.66 0.13 -10.94
C CYS A 124 1.41 0.41 -12.26
N ASN A 125 2.23 1.47 -12.30
CA ASN A 125 3.05 1.77 -13.49
C ASN A 125 4.36 0.97 -13.50
N LEU A 126 4.25 -0.34 -13.28
CA LEU A 126 5.40 -1.26 -13.30
C LEU A 126 5.69 -1.66 -14.76
N TYR A 127 6.78 -1.14 -15.33
CA TYR A 127 7.17 -1.45 -16.71
C TYR A 127 7.76 -2.86 -16.87
N SER A 128 8.48 -3.35 -15.86
CA SER A 128 9.10 -4.67 -15.86
C SER A 128 9.17 -5.20 -14.43
N VAL A 129 8.84 -6.48 -14.23
CA VAL A 129 8.87 -7.13 -12.94
C VAL A 129 9.68 -8.41 -13.01
N PHE A 130 10.76 -8.48 -12.23
CA PHE A 130 11.57 -9.68 -12.07
C PHE A 130 11.16 -10.43 -10.80
N LEU A 131 10.29 -11.43 -10.93
CA LEU A 131 9.84 -12.22 -9.79
C LEU A 131 10.95 -13.17 -9.29
N PRO A 132 11.05 -13.42 -7.97
CA PRO A 132 11.99 -14.38 -7.43
C PRO A 132 11.62 -15.79 -7.87
N ARG A 133 12.61 -16.68 -8.04
CA ARG A 133 12.41 -18.09 -8.44
C ARG A 133 11.46 -18.86 -7.52
N SER A 134 11.35 -18.43 -6.27
CA SER A 134 10.44 -18.99 -5.27
C SER A 134 8.96 -18.71 -5.55
N CYS A 135 8.64 -17.73 -6.39
CA CYS A 135 7.27 -17.28 -6.64
C CYS A 135 6.55 -18.27 -7.58
N LYS A 136 5.79 -19.20 -6.98
CA LYS A 136 5.12 -20.28 -7.70
C LYS A 136 3.68 -19.96 -8.10
N MET A 137 3.04 -19.01 -7.44
CA MET A 137 1.61 -18.74 -7.62
C MET A 137 1.33 -17.27 -7.88
N LEU A 138 0.98 -16.97 -9.13
CA LEU A 138 0.48 -15.67 -9.59
C LEU A 138 -1.01 -15.81 -9.90
N ARG A 139 -1.87 -15.02 -9.25
CA ARG A 139 -3.32 -15.02 -9.52
C ARG A 139 -3.68 -14.03 -10.63
N SER A 140 -4.91 -14.14 -11.13
CA SER A 140 -5.45 -13.29 -12.20
C SER A 140 -5.21 -11.81 -11.92
N ARG A 141 -4.85 -11.07 -12.97
CA ARG A 141 -4.65 -9.61 -12.96
C ARG A 141 -3.68 -9.09 -11.89
N ALA A 142 -2.74 -9.92 -11.41
CA ALA A 142 -1.78 -9.52 -10.37
C ALA A 142 -0.96 -8.28 -10.77
N PHE A 143 -0.62 -8.13 -12.06
CA PHE A 143 0.05 -6.97 -12.65
C PHE A 143 -0.71 -6.61 -13.95
N VAL A 144 -1.51 -5.54 -13.94
CA VAL A 144 -2.31 -5.01 -15.07
C VAL A 144 -2.31 -3.50 -15.01
#